data_AF-A0A0H2REK8-F1
#
_entry.id   AF-A0A0H2REK8-F1
#
_cell.length_a   1.000
_cell.length_b   1.000
_cell.length_c   1.000
_cell.angle_alpha   90.00
_cell.angle_beta   90.00
_cell.angle_gamma   90.00
#
_symmetry.space_group_name_H-M   'P 1'
#
loop_
_entity.id
_entity.type
_entity.pdbx_description
1 polymer ?
#
loop_
_entity_poly.entity_id
_entity_poly.type
_entity_poly.pdbx_seq_one_letter_code
_entity_poly.pdbx_strand_id
1 'polypeptide(L)'
;MDLYRITEYTLRTYHHGKGIPHKEPKSVFENHGRWVVSVLKMVQELLTFPFITSENEALAEFFTVNSINIDRYWKHAFLNAPNANHGVLLFTEEFRNRQRAVFRNGLYESTRTHLFERVPYLRRYTIHGEIYITSDGLPETPDIFSNMFLELQSSDFSVDTMLLDGYSLVCLRVDRDTGPFDVSGHYPILAGYGWRGKPLYVAAVRSDFSWYLTCVPDGASAVTYLDEIGEPHTVNEFFVLALRQDPVDCVPPYPPTRQGAMDPTGPLSWLRFWPSKDPEYYEDVRLTDDRILESFLNETFRC
;
A
#
# COMPACT_ATOMS: atom_id res chain seq x y z
N MET A 1 9.21 6.19 -27.51
CA MET A 1 10.18 6.42 -26.41
C MET A 1 9.47 6.62 -25.06
N ASP A 2 8.28 7.23 -25.00
CA ASP A 2 7.66 7.57 -23.71
C ASP A 2 7.20 6.38 -22.88
N LEU A 3 6.64 5.33 -23.49
CA LEU A 3 6.25 4.11 -22.75
C LEU A 3 7.41 3.48 -21.99
N TYR A 4 8.62 3.48 -22.57
CA TYR A 4 9.83 2.98 -21.91
C TYR A 4 10.14 3.73 -20.61
N ARG A 5 9.93 5.05 -20.59
CA ARG A 5 10.14 5.88 -19.39
C ARG A 5 9.12 5.58 -18.30
N ILE A 6 7.88 5.29 -18.69
CA ILE A 6 6.84 4.84 -17.76
C ILE A 6 7.25 3.50 -17.17
N THR A 7 7.68 2.54 -17.98
CA THR A 7 8.20 1.25 -17.51
C THR A 7 9.41 1.43 -16.59
N GLU A 8 10.34 2.31 -16.93
CA GLU A 8 11.51 2.59 -16.11
C GLU A 8 11.09 3.16 -14.75
N TYR A 9 10.12 4.08 -14.73
CA TYR A 9 9.51 4.58 -13.50
C TYR A 9 8.89 3.45 -12.68
N THR A 10 8.03 2.62 -13.27
CA THR A 10 7.35 1.55 -12.53
C THR A 10 8.36 0.57 -11.94
N LEU A 11 9.35 0.16 -12.73
CA LEU A 11 10.42 -0.71 -12.25
C LEU A 11 11.23 -0.06 -11.15
N ARG A 12 11.60 1.21 -11.27
CA ARG A 12 12.38 1.91 -10.25
C ARG A 12 11.60 2.07 -8.94
N THR A 13 10.34 2.47 -9.03
CA THR A 13 9.50 2.79 -7.86
C THR A 13 9.07 1.53 -7.13
N TYR A 14 8.54 0.53 -7.85
CA TYR A 14 7.92 -0.65 -7.26
C TYR A 14 8.86 -1.85 -7.22
N HIS A 15 9.44 -2.22 -8.37
CA HIS A 15 10.25 -3.44 -8.47
C HIS A 15 11.57 -3.31 -7.71
N HIS A 16 12.27 -2.20 -7.89
CA HIS A 16 13.51 -1.90 -7.17
C HIS A 16 13.27 -1.31 -5.78
N GLY A 17 12.01 -1.10 -5.38
CA GLY A 17 11.63 -0.61 -4.06
C GLY A 17 12.21 0.75 -3.71
N LYS A 18 12.38 1.66 -4.68
CA LYS A 18 12.79 3.04 -4.38
C LYS A 18 11.66 3.92 -3.87
N GLY A 19 10.40 3.48 -3.99
CA GLY A 19 9.24 4.20 -3.51
C GLY A 19 9.00 5.56 -4.19
N ILE A 20 7.96 6.24 -3.74
CA ILE A 20 7.56 7.58 -4.19
C ILE A 20 7.92 8.59 -3.11
N PRO A 21 8.72 9.64 -3.40
CA PRO A 21 9.03 10.68 -2.43
C PRO A 21 7.77 11.36 -1.87
N HIS A 22 7.58 11.38 -0.55
CA HIS A 22 6.31 11.79 0.06
C HIS A 22 5.96 13.29 -0.08
N LYS A 23 6.95 14.21 -0.10
CA LYS A 23 6.72 15.66 -0.30
C LYS A 23 6.73 16.11 -1.75
N GLU A 24 6.98 15.19 -2.68
CA GLU A 24 7.08 15.54 -4.08
C GLU A 24 5.78 15.46 -4.89
N PRO A 25 4.53 15.59 -4.38
CA PRO A 25 3.38 15.65 -5.31
C PRO A 25 3.53 16.76 -6.35
N LYS A 26 4.22 17.87 -6.06
CA LYS A 26 4.46 18.95 -7.03
C LYS A 26 5.73 18.77 -7.88
N SER A 27 6.84 18.27 -7.34
CA SER A 27 8.07 18.06 -8.13
C SER A 27 8.08 16.75 -8.91
N VAL A 28 7.32 15.72 -8.48
CA VAL A 28 6.96 14.57 -9.35
C VAL A 28 6.22 15.09 -10.57
N PHE A 29 5.30 16.05 -10.40
CA PHE A 29 4.67 16.73 -11.53
C PHE A 29 5.65 17.52 -12.40
N GLU A 30 6.69 18.13 -11.86
CA GLU A 30 7.67 18.86 -12.69
C GLU A 30 8.62 17.92 -13.45
N ASN A 31 9.07 16.85 -12.80
CA ASN A 31 10.01 15.89 -13.39
C ASN A 31 9.31 14.83 -14.25
N HIS A 32 8.23 14.23 -13.75
CA HIS A 32 7.42 13.20 -14.41
C HIS A 32 6.27 13.78 -15.20
N GLY A 33 5.80 15.00 -14.90
CA GLY A 33 4.73 15.61 -15.68
C GLY A 33 5.14 15.85 -17.13
N ARG A 34 6.43 15.97 -17.44
CA ARG A 34 6.89 15.92 -18.84
C ARG A 34 6.52 14.60 -19.53
N TRP A 35 6.61 13.47 -18.84
CA TRP A 35 6.24 12.16 -19.38
C TRP A 35 4.72 12.01 -19.47
N VAL A 36 4.00 12.40 -18.43
CA VAL A 36 2.54 12.44 -18.42
C VAL A 36 2.00 13.29 -19.56
N VAL A 37 2.52 14.50 -19.74
CA VAL A 37 2.16 15.40 -20.85
C VAL A 37 2.51 14.76 -22.20
N SER A 38 3.62 14.04 -22.31
CA SER A 38 3.98 13.35 -23.56
C SER A 38 3.00 12.23 -23.90
N VAL A 39 2.59 11.43 -22.91
CA VAL A 39 1.56 10.38 -23.08
C VAL A 39 0.22 10.99 -23.41
N LEU A 40 -0.20 12.05 -22.70
CA LEU A 40 -1.43 12.77 -22.99
C LEU A 40 -1.45 13.35 -24.40
N LYS A 41 -0.33 13.92 -24.84
CA LYS A 41 -0.18 14.44 -26.20
C LYS A 41 -0.33 13.32 -27.23
N MET A 42 0.30 12.16 -27.00
CA MET A 42 0.16 10.98 -27.85
C MET A 42 -1.30 10.49 -27.91
N VAL A 43 -1.96 10.37 -26.75
CA VAL A 43 -3.38 10.00 -26.65
C VAL A 43 -4.25 11.01 -27.41
N GLN A 44 -3.99 12.30 -27.23
CA GLN A 44 -4.72 13.36 -27.93
C GLN A 44 -4.49 13.30 -29.44
N GLU A 45 -3.26 13.09 -29.90
CA GLU A 45 -2.93 12.94 -31.31
C GLU A 45 -3.67 11.75 -31.93
N LEU A 46 -3.75 10.61 -31.24
CA LEU A 46 -4.51 9.44 -31.68
C LEU A 46 -6.01 9.74 -31.82
N LEU A 47 -6.58 10.50 -30.88
CA LEU A 47 -7.99 10.86 -30.85
C LEU A 47 -8.37 12.04 -31.75
N THR A 48 -7.40 12.81 -32.24
CA THR A 48 -7.63 14.01 -33.07
C THR A 48 -7.07 13.90 -34.50
N PHE A 49 -6.39 12.80 -34.81
CA PHE A 49 -5.93 12.50 -36.17
C PHE A 49 -7.12 12.53 -37.14
N PRO A 50 -6.98 13.02 -38.40
CA PRO A 50 -8.08 13.43 -39.29
C PRO A 50 -9.24 12.44 -39.47
N PHE A 51 -9.04 11.15 -39.18
CA PHE A 51 -10.11 10.18 -39.00
C PHE A 51 -9.81 9.33 -37.75
N ILE A 52 -10.74 9.33 -36.80
CA ILE A 52 -10.69 8.43 -35.66
C ILE A 52 -10.97 7.01 -36.18
N THR A 53 -9.98 6.14 -36.09
CA THR A 53 -10.13 4.71 -36.37
C THR A 53 -10.36 3.98 -35.05
N SER A 54 -11.05 2.83 -35.10
CA SER A 54 -11.19 1.96 -33.93
C SER A 54 -9.84 1.51 -33.35
N GLU A 55 -8.81 1.41 -34.20
CA GLU A 55 -7.43 1.12 -33.78
C GLU A 55 -6.82 2.27 -32.96
N ASN A 56 -7.00 3.51 -33.40
CA ASN A 56 -6.50 4.67 -32.65
C ASN A 56 -7.21 4.84 -31.31
N GLU A 57 -8.52 4.61 -31.26
CA GLU A 57 -9.28 4.60 -29.99
C GLU A 57 -8.76 3.53 -29.03
N ALA A 58 -8.57 2.31 -29.53
CA ALA A 58 -8.06 1.19 -28.72
C ALA A 58 -6.64 1.47 -28.20
N LEU A 59 -5.75 2.06 -29.01
CA LEU A 59 -4.41 2.45 -28.58
C LEU A 59 -4.44 3.58 -27.55
N ALA A 60 -5.27 4.60 -27.76
CA ALA A 60 -5.45 5.70 -26.81
C ALA A 60 -5.98 5.19 -25.46
N GLU A 61 -6.95 4.29 -25.49
CA GLU A 61 -7.48 3.59 -24.31
C GLU A 61 -6.37 2.78 -23.63
N PHE A 62 -5.62 1.98 -24.37
CA PHE A 62 -4.51 1.18 -23.85
C PHE A 62 -3.47 2.03 -23.10
N PHE A 63 -2.99 3.12 -23.72
CA PHE A 63 -2.00 4.01 -23.10
C PHE A 63 -2.56 4.70 -21.86
N THR A 64 -3.81 5.14 -21.91
CA THR A 64 -4.45 5.78 -20.77
C THR A 64 -4.58 4.80 -19.60
N VAL A 65 -5.19 3.64 -19.83
CA VAL A 65 -5.42 2.62 -18.80
C VAL A 65 -4.10 2.20 -18.16
N ASN A 66 -3.07 1.94 -18.96
CA ASN A 66 -1.77 1.51 -18.43
C ASN A 66 -1.00 2.62 -17.70
N SER A 67 -1.34 3.90 -17.91
CA SER A 67 -0.67 5.01 -17.24
C SER A 67 -1.39 5.41 -15.96
N ILE A 68 -2.73 5.57 -15.99
CA ILE A 68 -3.48 6.03 -14.82
C ILE A 68 -3.59 4.96 -13.74
N ASN A 69 -3.53 3.68 -14.11
CA ASN A 69 -3.55 2.58 -13.15
C ASN A 69 -2.20 2.36 -12.47
N ILE A 70 -1.14 3.11 -12.83
CA ILE A 70 0.17 2.99 -12.19
C ILE A 70 0.08 3.40 -10.73
N ASP A 71 -0.52 4.55 -10.43
CA ASP A 71 -0.85 5.00 -9.09
C ASP A 71 -1.70 6.26 -9.19
N ARG A 72 -2.23 6.68 -8.05
CA ARG A 72 -2.99 7.91 -7.92
C ARG A 72 -2.21 9.17 -8.29
N TYR A 73 -0.88 9.20 -8.12
CA TYR A 73 -0.08 10.38 -8.48
C TYR A 73 -0.05 10.56 -9.99
N TRP A 74 0.09 9.46 -10.75
CA TRP A 74 -0.08 9.44 -12.20
C TRP A 74 -1.48 9.87 -12.60
N LYS A 75 -2.52 9.31 -11.98
CA LYS A 75 -3.91 9.73 -12.22
C LYS A 75 -4.10 11.23 -11.99
N HIS A 76 -3.64 11.77 -10.86
CA HIS A 76 -3.70 13.20 -10.55
C HIS A 76 -2.92 14.02 -11.59
N ALA A 77 -1.75 13.56 -12.02
CA ALA A 77 -0.96 14.21 -13.04
C ALA A 77 -1.68 14.29 -14.39
N PHE A 78 -2.38 13.22 -14.76
CA PHE A 78 -3.23 13.21 -15.95
C PHE A 78 -4.40 14.20 -15.83
N LEU A 79 -5.07 14.21 -14.69
CA LEU A 79 -6.22 15.09 -14.43
C LEU A 79 -5.87 16.58 -14.42
N ASN A 80 -4.69 16.92 -13.92
CA ASN A 80 -4.25 18.31 -13.75
C ASN A 80 -3.43 18.84 -14.94
N ALA A 81 -3.22 18.04 -15.99
CA ALA A 81 -2.45 18.46 -17.15
C ALA A 81 -3.16 19.56 -17.96
N PRO A 82 -2.42 20.56 -18.46
CA PRO A 82 -3.00 21.59 -19.32
C PRO A 82 -3.58 20.92 -20.59
N ASN A 83 -4.82 21.30 -20.95
CA ASN A 83 -5.63 20.72 -22.04
C ASN A 83 -6.36 19.39 -21.74
N ALA A 84 -6.51 19.01 -20.48
CA ALA A 84 -7.28 17.84 -20.04
C ALA A 84 -8.82 17.94 -20.28
N ASN A 85 -9.31 18.78 -21.19
CA ASN A 85 -10.73 18.81 -21.58
C ASN A 85 -11.21 17.42 -22.09
N HIS A 86 -10.28 16.58 -22.56
CA HIS A 86 -10.55 15.19 -22.95
C HIS A 86 -10.39 14.19 -21.78
N GLY A 87 -9.74 14.62 -20.68
CA GLY A 87 -9.54 13.81 -19.48
C GLY A 87 -10.85 13.40 -18.80
N VAL A 88 -11.92 14.19 -18.96
CA VAL A 88 -13.26 13.86 -18.44
C VAL A 88 -13.82 12.56 -19.05
N LEU A 89 -13.49 12.24 -20.30
CA LEU A 89 -13.96 11.02 -20.96
C LEU A 89 -13.25 9.75 -20.44
N LEU A 90 -12.04 9.91 -19.90
CA LEU A 90 -11.19 8.82 -19.40
C LEU A 90 -11.60 8.32 -18.00
N PHE A 91 -12.61 8.91 -17.37
CA PHE A 91 -13.09 8.50 -16.03
C PHE A 91 -14.59 8.18 -16.00
N THR A 92 -15.20 7.98 -17.16
CA THR A 92 -16.57 7.48 -17.27
C THR A 92 -16.70 6.14 -16.54
N GLU A 93 -17.89 5.84 -16.03
CA GLU A 93 -18.17 4.55 -15.39
C GLU A 93 -17.90 3.37 -16.33
N GLU A 94 -18.18 3.57 -17.63
CA GLU A 94 -17.89 2.59 -18.67
C GLU A 94 -16.38 2.30 -18.78
N PHE A 95 -15.54 3.34 -18.80
CA PHE A 95 -14.08 3.17 -18.79
C PHE A 95 -13.60 2.43 -17.55
N ARG A 96 -14.11 2.78 -16.36
CA ARG A 96 -13.82 2.06 -15.11
C ARG A 96 -14.24 0.60 -15.15
N ASN A 97 -15.37 0.30 -15.77
CA ASN A 97 -15.83 -1.08 -15.96
C ASN A 97 -14.94 -1.84 -16.96
N ARG A 98 -14.42 -1.19 -18.01
CA ARG A 98 -13.46 -1.80 -18.95
C ARG A 98 -12.09 -2.01 -18.32
N GLN A 99 -11.64 -1.14 -17.42
CA GLN A 99 -10.40 -1.34 -16.64
C GLN A 99 -10.41 -2.63 -15.81
N ARG A 100 -11.59 -3.14 -15.42
CA ARG A 100 -11.73 -4.42 -14.72
C ARG A 100 -11.33 -5.62 -15.59
N ALA A 101 -11.35 -5.48 -16.91
CA ALA A 101 -10.76 -6.47 -17.80
C ALA A 101 -9.23 -6.35 -17.68
N VAL A 102 -8.69 -6.95 -16.61
CA VAL A 102 -7.28 -6.96 -16.27
C VAL A 102 -6.48 -7.30 -17.54
N PHE A 103 -5.73 -6.32 -18.04
CA PHE A 103 -4.71 -6.57 -19.05
C PHE A 103 -3.63 -7.43 -18.39
N ARG A 104 -3.77 -8.75 -18.52
CA ARG A 104 -2.73 -9.69 -18.13
C ARG A 104 -1.46 -9.31 -18.89
N ASN A 105 -0.35 -9.19 -18.17
CA ASN A 105 0.97 -8.83 -18.71
C ASN A 105 1.17 -7.35 -19.09
N GLY A 106 0.38 -6.42 -18.55
CA GLY A 106 0.58 -4.98 -18.71
C GLY A 106 1.60 -4.36 -17.75
N LEU A 107 1.77 -3.04 -17.79
CA LEU A 107 2.62 -2.31 -16.84
C LEU A 107 2.15 -2.48 -15.39
N TYR A 108 0.86 -2.74 -15.19
CA TYR A 108 0.28 -3.06 -13.90
C TYR A 108 0.96 -4.25 -13.22
N GLU A 109 1.40 -5.26 -13.97
CA GLU A 109 2.13 -6.40 -13.38
C GLU A 109 3.50 -5.96 -12.83
N SER A 110 4.17 -5.01 -13.49
CA SER A 110 5.46 -4.48 -13.05
C SER A 110 5.41 -3.58 -11.80
N THR A 111 4.20 -3.24 -11.35
CA THR A 111 3.96 -2.37 -10.19
C THR A 111 3.61 -3.14 -8.93
N ARG A 112 3.65 -4.47 -8.97
CA ARG A 112 3.41 -5.30 -7.79
C ARG A 112 4.53 -5.07 -6.77
N THR A 113 4.15 -4.86 -5.51
CA THR A 113 5.11 -4.75 -4.41
C THR A 113 5.56 -6.15 -3.98
N HIS A 114 6.85 -6.45 -4.14
CA HIS A 114 7.41 -7.78 -3.81
C HIS A 114 7.36 -8.13 -2.32
N LEU A 115 7.26 -7.12 -1.44
CA LEU A 115 7.10 -7.31 0.01
C LEU A 115 5.99 -8.30 0.37
N PHE A 116 4.90 -8.30 -0.41
CA PHE A 116 3.69 -9.09 -0.13
C PHE A 116 3.46 -10.21 -1.16
N GLU A 117 4.51 -10.63 -1.88
CA GLU A 117 4.38 -11.68 -2.90
C GLU A 117 4.15 -13.05 -2.27
N ARG A 118 4.88 -13.34 -1.18
CA ARG A 118 4.78 -14.61 -0.43
C ARG A 118 3.84 -14.53 0.76
N VAL A 119 3.73 -13.34 1.36
CA VAL A 119 2.96 -13.10 2.58
C VAL A 119 2.00 -11.95 2.31
N PRO A 120 0.82 -12.22 1.73
CA PRO A 120 -0.07 -11.20 1.23
C PRO A 120 -0.99 -10.64 2.33
N TYR A 121 -0.44 -10.42 3.52
CA TYR A 121 -1.16 -9.90 4.67
C TYR A 121 -0.21 -9.19 5.63
N LEU A 122 -0.78 -8.35 6.48
CA LEU A 122 -0.12 -7.82 7.67
C LEU A 122 -0.78 -8.39 8.90
N ARG A 123 0.01 -8.61 9.95
CA ARG A 123 -0.44 -8.91 11.29
C ARG A 123 -0.12 -7.74 12.20
N ARG A 124 -1.10 -7.39 13.02
CA ARG A 124 -1.01 -6.36 14.05
C ARG A 124 -1.12 -7.03 15.40
N TYR A 125 -0.03 -6.99 16.15
CA TYR A 125 0.02 -7.43 17.53
C TYR A 125 -0.16 -6.21 18.42
N THR A 126 -1.15 -6.25 19.31
CA THR A 126 -1.29 -5.25 20.37
C THR A 126 -0.88 -5.89 21.67
N ILE A 127 0.17 -5.37 22.31
CA ILE A 127 0.73 -5.92 23.56
C ILE A 127 0.83 -4.79 24.56
N HIS A 128 0.05 -4.85 25.64
CA HIS A 128 -0.07 -3.77 26.64
C HIS A 128 -0.38 -2.39 26.02
N GLY A 129 -1.16 -2.38 24.92
CA GLY A 129 -1.53 -1.17 24.19
C GLY A 129 -0.50 -0.67 23.18
N GLU A 130 0.68 -1.28 23.10
CA GLU A 130 1.69 -0.98 22.07
C GLU A 130 1.45 -1.83 20.81
N ILE A 131 1.71 -1.25 19.64
CA ILE A 131 1.39 -1.86 18.34
C ILE A 131 2.67 -2.31 17.64
N TYR A 132 2.70 -3.60 17.29
CA TYR A 132 3.76 -4.23 16.50
C TYR A 132 3.18 -4.77 15.21
N ILE A 133 3.84 -4.50 14.08
CA ILE A 133 3.40 -4.93 12.75
C ILE A 133 4.38 -5.95 12.20
N THR A 134 3.87 -7.07 11.70
CA THR A 134 4.66 -8.10 11.01
C THR A 134 3.93 -8.58 9.76
N SER A 135 4.63 -9.32 8.89
CA SER A 135 4.02 -10.04 7.76
C SER A 135 3.70 -11.48 8.15
N ASP A 136 4.72 -12.30 8.40
CA ASP A 136 4.69 -13.75 8.54
C ASP A 136 5.14 -14.24 9.92
N GLY A 137 5.98 -13.46 10.61
CA GLY A 137 6.51 -13.80 11.92
C GLY A 137 5.64 -13.37 13.11
N LEU A 138 5.92 -13.96 14.27
CA LEU A 138 5.68 -13.28 15.55
C LEU A 138 6.60 -12.04 15.61
N PRO A 139 6.25 -11.01 16.40
CA PRO A 139 7.18 -9.90 16.59
C PRO A 139 8.53 -10.45 17.08
N GLU A 140 9.61 -10.11 16.41
CA GLU A 140 10.93 -10.73 16.64
C GLU A 140 11.57 -10.13 17.88
N THR A 141 11.23 -10.65 19.06
CA THR A 141 11.93 -10.31 20.31
C THR A 141 11.85 -11.46 21.32
N PRO A 142 12.84 -12.35 21.35
CA PRO A 142 12.90 -13.44 22.33
C PRO A 142 12.79 -12.94 23.78
N ASP A 143 13.35 -11.78 24.10
CA ASP A 143 13.40 -11.24 25.47
C ASP A 143 12.10 -10.54 25.90
N ILE A 144 11.40 -9.89 24.96
CA ILE A 144 10.05 -9.36 25.19
C ILE A 144 9.11 -10.52 25.43
N PHE A 145 9.12 -11.52 24.56
CA PHE A 145 8.21 -12.65 24.70
C PHE A 145 8.52 -13.48 25.94
N SER A 146 9.78 -13.83 26.19
CA SER A 146 10.15 -14.68 27.33
C SER A 146 9.81 -14.05 28.69
N ASN A 147 9.96 -12.73 28.83
CA ASN A 147 9.60 -12.04 30.08
C ASN A 147 8.11 -11.66 30.13
N MET A 148 7.49 -11.28 29.01
CA MET A 148 6.06 -10.94 28.97
C MET A 148 5.16 -12.16 29.14
N PHE A 149 5.54 -13.36 28.66
CA PHE A 149 4.71 -14.56 28.81
C PHE A 149 4.42 -14.92 30.28
N LEU A 150 5.30 -14.53 31.20
CA LEU A 150 5.12 -14.81 32.64
C LEU A 150 4.17 -13.81 33.33
N GLU A 151 3.96 -12.62 32.74
CA GLU A 151 3.20 -11.52 33.37
C GLU A 151 1.96 -11.08 32.57
N LEU A 152 1.81 -11.50 31.31
CA LEU A 152 0.66 -11.15 30.48
C LEU A 152 -0.62 -11.77 31.02
N GLN A 153 -1.50 -10.92 31.56
CA GLN A 153 -2.91 -11.26 31.66
C GLN A 153 -3.48 -11.32 30.23
N SER A 154 -4.26 -12.37 29.95
CA SER A 154 -4.84 -12.63 28.62
C SER A 154 -5.59 -11.43 27.99
N SER A 155 -6.02 -10.44 28.79
CA SER A 155 -6.72 -9.24 28.32
C SER A 155 -5.86 -8.24 27.56
N ASP A 156 -4.53 -8.29 27.68
CA ASP A 156 -3.64 -7.24 27.20
C ASP A 156 -2.94 -7.59 25.88
N PHE A 157 -3.29 -8.74 25.30
CA PHE A 157 -2.73 -9.25 24.04
C PHE A 157 -3.83 -9.46 23.01
N SER A 158 -3.66 -8.92 21.81
CA SER A 158 -4.54 -9.21 20.68
C SER A 158 -3.76 -9.29 19.38
N VAL A 159 -4.32 -10.02 18.43
CA VAL A 159 -3.79 -10.13 17.07
C VAL A 159 -4.91 -9.82 16.09
N ASP A 160 -4.62 -8.93 15.15
CA ASP A 160 -5.48 -8.61 14.02
C ASP A 160 -4.75 -8.88 12.71
N THR A 161 -5.51 -9.19 11.66
CA THR A 161 -4.96 -9.45 10.33
C THR A 161 -5.58 -8.48 9.33
N MET A 162 -4.75 -7.92 8.45
CA MET A 162 -5.18 -7.17 7.28
C MET A 162 -4.72 -7.92 6.03
N LEU A 163 -5.67 -8.40 5.24
CA LEU A 163 -5.37 -9.02 3.96
C LEU A 163 -4.96 -7.96 2.95
N LEU A 164 -3.87 -8.21 2.24
CA LEU A 164 -3.34 -7.32 1.22
C LEU A 164 -3.41 -8.01 -0.15
N ASP A 165 -3.55 -7.20 -1.18
CA ASP A 165 -3.13 -7.57 -2.52
C ASP A 165 -1.87 -6.76 -2.83
N GLY A 166 -0.87 -7.39 -3.47
CA GLY A 166 0.41 -6.74 -3.76
C GLY A 166 0.30 -5.55 -4.73
N TYR A 167 -0.89 -5.23 -5.21
CA TYR A 167 -1.15 -4.13 -6.14
C TYR A 167 -1.89 -2.96 -5.49
N SER A 168 -2.46 -3.13 -4.30
CA SER A 168 -3.23 -2.13 -3.59
C SER A 168 -2.34 -1.09 -2.89
N LEU A 169 -1.04 -1.37 -2.78
CA LEU A 169 -0.10 -0.59 -1.99
C LEU A 169 0.95 0.13 -2.83
N VAL A 170 1.42 1.24 -2.29
CA VAL A 170 2.62 1.96 -2.72
C VAL A 170 3.48 2.30 -1.51
N CYS A 171 4.79 2.33 -1.71
CA CYS A 171 5.76 2.71 -0.67
C CYS A 171 6.11 4.20 -0.80
N LEU A 172 5.70 5.02 0.16
CA LEU A 172 6.07 6.43 0.22
C LEU A 172 7.43 6.56 0.88
N ARG A 173 8.44 7.00 0.13
CA ARG A 173 9.80 7.19 0.65
C ARG A 173 9.88 8.46 1.50
N VAL A 174 10.42 8.28 2.69
CA VAL A 174 10.79 9.33 3.64
C VAL A 174 12.29 9.24 3.83
N ASP A 175 12.98 10.34 3.55
CA ASP A 175 14.42 10.47 3.65
C ASP A 175 14.79 11.91 4.08
N ARG A 176 16.08 12.17 4.30
CA ARG A 176 16.53 13.50 4.74
C ARG A 176 16.24 14.59 3.71
N ASP A 177 16.23 14.27 2.43
CA ASP A 177 16.08 15.22 1.33
C ASP A 177 14.61 15.64 1.15
N THR A 178 13.69 14.72 1.41
CA THR A 178 12.25 14.94 1.38
C THR A 178 11.73 15.52 2.70
N GLY A 179 12.43 15.30 3.82
CA GLY A 179 12.08 15.80 5.14
C GLY A 179 11.14 14.86 5.92
N PRO A 180 10.51 15.34 7.01
CA PRO A 180 9.61 14.49 7.81
C PRO A 180 8.36 14.07 7.05
N PHE A 181 7.93 12.83 7.28
CA PHE A 181 6.69 12.25 6.77
C PHE A 181 5.51 13.21 6.96
N ASP A 182 4.71 13.36 5.92
CA ASP A 182 3.50 14.18 5.90
C ASP A 182 2.37 13.30 5.36
N VAL A 183 1.34 13.09 6.16
CA VAL A 183 0.15 12.33 5.75
C VAL A 183 -0.69 13.04 4.69
N SER A 184 -0.54 14.36 4.55
CA SER A 184 -1.42 15.19 3.74
C SER A 184 -1.41 14.78 2.27
N GLY A 185 -2.60 14.54 1.73
CA GLY A 185 -2.76 14.17 0.34
C GLY A 185 -2.33 12.73 0.03
N HIS A 186 -2.13 11.88 1.05
CA HIS A 186 -1.84 10.45 0.95
C HIS A 186 -2.93 9.61 1.65
N TYR A 187 -2.89 8.28 1.45
CA TYR A 187 -3.76 7.32 2.14
C TYR A 187 -2.92 6.23 2.82
N PRO A 188 -2.05 6.59 3.78
CA PRO A 188 -1.20 5.63 4.48
C PRO A 188 -2.02 4.59 5.24
N ILE A 189 -1.52 3.35 5.29
CA ILE A 189 -2.18 2.25 6.00
C ILE A 189 -2.14 2.53 7.49
N LEU A 190 -3.31 2.74 8.09
CA LEU A 190 -3.46 2.97 9.52
C LEU A 190 -3.10 1.68 10.27
N ALA A 191 -2.03 1.72 11.07
CA ALA A 191 -1.65 0.63 11.97
C ALA A 191 -2.54 0.61 13.22
N GLY A 192 -3.00 1.78 13.67
CA GLY A 192 -3.87 1.95 14.82
C GLY A 192 -3.59 3.27 15.51
N TYR A 193 -3.78 3.33 16.83
CA TYR A 193 -3.58 4.54 17.61
C TYR A 193 -2.61 4.28 18.77
N GLY A 194 -1.59 5.11 18.90
CA GLY A 194 -0.67 5.05 20.03
C GLY A 194 -1.31 5.57 21.33
N TRP A 195 -0.54 5.55 22.43
CA TRP A 195 -0.97 5.87 23.79
C TRP A 195 -1.69 7.23 24.00
N ARG A 196 -1.55 8.19 23.09
CA ARG A 196 -2.27 9.49 23.12
C ARG A 196 -3.46 9.58 22.16
N GLY A 197 -3.91 8.45 21.60
CA GLY A 197 -4.90 8.44 20.52
C GLY A 197 -4.36 9.04 19.22
N LYS A 198 -3.04 9.14 19.06
CA LYS A 198 -2.43 9.63 17.81
C LYS A 198 -2.38 8.49 16.80
N PRO A 199 -2.77 8.73 15.54
CA PRO A 199 -2.71 7.70 14.52
C PRO A 199 -1.25 7.29 14.26
N LEU A 200 -1.04 5.99 14.13
CA LEU A 200 0.21 5.38 13.71
C LEU A 200 -0.01 4.71 12.35
N TYR A 201 0.97 4.82 11.46
CA TYR A 201 0.91 4.27 10.12
C TYR A 201 1.95 3.17 9.96
N VAL A 202 1.66 2.21 9.07
CA VAL A 202 2.59 1.11 8.80
C VAL A 202 3.78 1.64 8.00
N ALA A 203 4.96 1.54 8.62
CA ALA A 203 6.24 1.84 8.00
C ALA A 203 6.99 0.55 7.68
N ALA A 204 7.85 0.63 6.68
CA ALA A 204 8.74 -0.45 6.26
C ALA A 204 10.16 0.09 6.09
N VAL A 205 11.14 -0.65 6.61
CA VAL A 205 12.57 -0.37 6.46
C VAL A 205 13.18 -1.48 5.63
N ARG A 206 13.97 -1.10 4.62
CA ARG A 206 14.74 -2.05 3.84
C ARG A 206 16.17 -2.07 4.35
N SER A 207 16.61 -3.21 4.85
CA SER A 207 18.03 -3.46 5.17
C SER A 207 18.50 -4.66 4.36
N ASP A 208 19.53 -4.46 3.53
CA ASP A 208 20.05 -5.46 2.59
C ASP A 208 18.95 -6.10 1.71
N PHE A 209 18.59 -7.35 2.01
CA PHE A 209 17.60 -8.15 1.30
C PHE A 209 16.29 -8.34 2.07
N SER A 210 16.21 -7.80 3.29
CA SER A 210 15.09 -7.97 4.22
C SER A 210 14.26 -6.69 4.34
N TRP A 211 13.00 -6.87 4.70
CA TRP A 211 12.08 -5.78 5.01
C TRP A 211 11.60 -5.95 6.44
N TYR A 212 11.75 -4.88 7.22
CA TYR A 212 11.29 -4.82 8.60
C TYR A 212 10.12 -3.86 8.69
N LEU A 213 9.08 -4.26 9.41
CA LEU A 213 7.85 -3.49 9.57
C LEU A 213 7.85 -2.81 10.93
N THR A 214 7.33 -1.58 10.98
CA THR A 214 7.22 -0.80 12.22
C THR A 214 6.06 0.19 12.10
N CYS A 215 5.85 1.00 13.14
CA CYS A 215 4.83 2.03 13.21
C CYS A 215 5.47 3.41 13.17
N VAL A 216 4.84 4.37 12.50
CA VAL A 216 5.32 5.75 12.43
C VAL A 216 4.17 6.76 12.59
N PRO A 217 4.32 7.83 13.40
CA PRO A 217 3.36 8.92 13.43
C PRO A 217 3.57 9.91 12.28
N ASP A 218 2.56 10.74 11.99
CA ASP A 218 2.72 11.91 11.13
C ASP A 218 3.81 12.87 11.66
N GLY A 219 4.59 13.45 10.75
CA GLY A 219 5.72 14.34 11.07
C GLY A 219 7.03 13.63 11.43
N ALA A 220 7.11 12.30 11.39
CA ALA A 220 8.34 11.59 11.73
C ALA A 220 9.44 11.72 10.66
N SER A 221 10.68 11.92 11.11
CA SER A 221 11.88 11.98 10.24
C SER A 221 12.83 10.79 10.44
N ALA A 222 12.47 9.86 11.31
CA ALA A 222 13.20 8.64 11.58
C ALA A 222 12.23 7.59 12.13
N VAL A 223 12.57 6.32 11.95
CA VAL A 223 11.84 5.20 12.55
C VAL A 223 12.81 4.26 13.24
N THR A 224 12.33 3.59 14.29
CA THR A 224 13.03 2.50 14.94
C THR A 224 12.34 1.20 14.56
N TYR A 225 13.12 0.22 14.10
CA TYR A 225 12.65 -1.14 13.83
C TYR A 225 13.49 -2.14 14.60
N LEU A 226 13.01 -3.36 14.72
CA LEU A 226 13.70 -4.48 15.34
C LEU A 226 14.17 -5.41 14.23
N ASP A 227 15.43 -5.84 14.28
CA ASP A 227 15.95 -6.83 13.34
C ASP A 227 15.57 -8.27 13.73
N GLU A 228 16.09 -9.25 12.99
CA GLU A 228 15.80 -10.69 13.19
C GLU A 228 16.24 -11.26 14.55
N ILE A 229 17.11 -10.56 15.26
CA ILE A 229 17.54 -10.92 16.62
C ILE A 229 16.86 -10.04 17.68
N GLY A 230 15.99 -9.11 17.28
CA GLY A 230 15.26 -8.21 18.16
C GLY A 230 16.07 -6.99 18.60
N GLU A 231 17.18 -6.67 17.94
CA GLU A 231 17.98 -5.49 18.25
C GLU A 231 17.35 -4.24 17.59
N PRO A 232 17.22 -3.11 18.32
CA PRO A 232 16.60 -1.91 17.80
C PRO A 232 17.56 -1.10 16.92
N HIS A 233 17.13 -0.79 15.70
CA HIS A 233 17.85 0.04 14.74
C HIS A 233 17.06 1.29 14.39
N THR A 234 17.70 2.45 14.40
CA THR A 234 17.06 3.72 14.02
C THR A 234 17.61 4.23 12.70
N VAL A 235 16.72 4.48 11.75
CA VAL A 235 17.07 4.94 10.40
C VAL A 235 16.30 6.21 10.03
N ASN A 236 16.91 7.04 9.19
CA ASN A 236 16.26 8.23 8.63
C ASN A 236 15.66 8.00 7.24
N GLU A 237 16.02 6.91 6.58
CA GLU A 237 15.43 6.49 5.31
C GLU A 237 14.50 5.31 5.58
N PHE A 238 13.22 5.50 5.28
CA PHE A 238 12.19 4.49 5.46
C PHE A 238 11.04 4.71 4.48
N PHE A 239 10.13 3.76 4.44
CA PHE A 239 8.93 3.82 3.63
C PHE A 239 7.69 3.82 4.51
N VAL A 240 6.64 4.51 4.08
CA VAL A 240 5.29 4.40 4.64
C VAL A 240 4.40 3.72 3.62
N LEU A 241 3.71 2.64 4.01
CA LEU A 241 2.78 1.96 3.13
C LEU A 241 1.52 2.80 2.98
N ALA A 242 1.06 3.00 1.75
CA ALA A 242 -0.17 3.74 1.46
C ALA A 242 -0.98 3.06 0.36
N LEU A 243 -2.27 3.39 0.27
CA LEU A 243 -3.07 2.97 -0.87
C LEU A 243 -2.49 3.57 -2.14
N ARG A 244 -2.32 2.70 -3.13
CA ARG A 244 -1.84 3.05 -4.45
C ARG A 244 -2.84 3.91 -5.21
N GLN A 245 -4.13 3.63 -5.07
CA GLN A 245 -5.23 4.31 -5.75
C GLN A 245 -6.06 5.13 -4.76
N ASP A 246 -6.83 6.09 -5.26
CA ASP A 246 -7.75 6.82 -4.40
C ASP A 246 -8.87 5.86 -3.93
N PRO A 247 -9.30 5.89 -2.65
CA PRO A 247 -10.43 5.10 -2.18
C PRO A 247 -11.72 5.29 -2.99
N VAL A 248 -11.90 6.48 -3.59
CA VAL A 248 -13.07 6.79 -4.43
C VAL A 248 -13.05 6.05 -5.77
N ASP A 249 -11.90 5.51 -6.18
CA ASP A 249 -11.76 4.70 -7.40
C ASP A 249 -12.18 3.25 -7.18
N CYS A 250 -12.36 2.82 -5.93
CA CYS A 250 -12.98 1.54 -5.65
C CYS A 250 -14.39 1.53 -6.27
N VAL A 251 -14.61 0.66 -7.25
CA VAL A 251 -15.87 0.66 -8.02
C VAL A 251 -16.92 -0.19 -7.30
N PRO A 252 -18.18 0.28 -7.19
CA PRO A 252 -19.28 -0.49 -6.65
C PRO A 252 -19.45 -1.92 -7.26
N PRO A 253 -19.92 -2.91 -6.46
CA PRO A 253 -20.14 -2.79 -5.03
C PRO A 253 -18.79 -2.63 -4.34
N TYR A 254 -18.67 -1.57 -3.52
CA TYR A 254 -17.55 -1.49 -2.58
C TYR A 254 -17.58 -2.81 -1.83
N PRO A 255 -16.42 -3.45 -1.55
CA PRO A 255 -16.43 -4.57 -0.63
C PRO A 255 -17.23 -4.08 0.58
N PRO A 256 -18.37 -4.72 0.91
CA PRO A 256 -19.19 -4.24 2.02
C PRO A 256 -18.25 -4.12 3.21
N THR A 257 -18.25 -2.96 3.86
CA THR A 257 -17.46 -2.78 5.07
C THR A 257 -17.84 -3.92 6.00
N ARG A 258 -16.90 -4.84 6.20
CA ARG A 258 -17.17 -6.07 6.93
C ARG A 258 -17.67 -5.72 8.32
N GLN A 259 -18.68 -6.42 8.80
CA GLN A 259 -19.20 -6.21 10.14
C GLN A 259 -18.15 -6.65 11.15
N GLY A 260 -17.33 -5.70 11.63
CA GLY A 260 -16.16 -5.98 12.47
C GLY A 260 -14.84 -5.40 11.94
N ALA A 261 -14.84 -4.82 10.73
CA ALA A 261 -13.71 -4.09 10.20
C ALA A 261 -13.26 -2.97 11.15
N MET A 262 -11.98 -3.00 11.52
CA MET A 262 -11.33 -2.00 12.37
C MET A 262 -10.35 -1.17 11.55
N ASP A 263 -10.21 0.10 11.96
CA ASP A 263 -9.20 1.04 11.46
C ASP A 263 -9.05 1.02 9.92
N PRO A 264 -10.14 1.27 9.18
CA PRO A 264 -10.14 1.12 7.73
C PRO A 264 -9.27 2.17 7.03
N THR A 265 -8.56 1.73 6.00
CA THR A 265 -7.90 2.58 5.01
C THR A 265 -8.44 2.22 3.63
N GLY A 266 -9.52 2.90 3.21
CA GLY A 266 -10.21 2.60 1.95
C GLY A 266 -10.78 1.18 1.93
N PRO A 267 -10.41 0.31 0.96
CA PRO A 267 -10.89 -1.06 0.90
C PRO A 267 -10.17 -2.01 1.88
N LEU A 268 -9.07 -1.55 2.50
CA LEU A 268 -8.29 -2.33 3.44
C LEU A 268 -8.76 -2.06 4.86
N SER A 269 -8.86 -3.10 5.67
CA SER A 269 -9.26 -3.00 7.08
C SER A 269 -8.63 -4.13 7.88
N TRP A 270 -8.46 -3.91 9.18
CA TRP A 270 -8.06 -4.96 10.10
C TRP A 270 -9.27 -5.79 10.51
N LEU A 271 -9.10 -7.10 10.62
CA LEU A 271 -10.07 -8.01 11.21
C LEU A 271 -9.46 -8.69 12.42
N ARG A 272 -10.26 -8.84 13.47
CA ARG A 272 -9.82 -9.50 14.69
C ARG A 272 -9.49 -10.96 14.41
N PHE A 273 -8.29 -11.39 14.77
CA PHE A 273 -7.85 -12.77 14.61
C PHE A 273 -7.87 -13.53 15.95
N TRP A 274 -7.33 -12.93 17.00
CA TRP A 274 -7.22 -13.51 18.34
C TRP A 274 -7.42 -12.41 19.41
N PRO A 275 -8.08 -12.64 20.56
CA PRO A 275 -8.48 -13.92 21.17
C PRO A 275 -9.78 -14.53 20.65
N SER A 276 -10.59 -13.74 19.95
CA SER A 276 -11.81 -14.19 19.31
C SER A 276 -11.77 -13.76 17.86
N LYS A 277 -11.73 -14.73 16.96
CA LYS A 277 -11.71 -14.47 15.52
C LYS A 277 -13.03 -13.83 15.09
N ASP A 278 -12.93 -12.83 14.21
CA ASP A 278 -14.08 -12.14 13.65
C ASP A 278 -15.00 -13.13 12.87
N PRO A 279 -16.33 -13.04 12.97
CA PRO A 279 -17.23 -13.90 12.21
C PRO A 279 -17.09 -13.75 10.69
N GLU A 280 -16.67 -12.57 10.23
CA GLU A 280 -16.38 -12.26 8.82
C GLU A 280 -14.89 -12.31 8.52
N TYR A 281 -14.10 -13.02 9.35
CA TYR A 281 -12.70 -13.27 9.09
C TYR A 281 -12.50 -13.94 7.73
N TYR A 282 -11.37 -13.67 7.09
CA TYR A 282 -11.10 -14.09 5.73
C TYR A 282 -11.15 -15.62 5.56
N GLU A 283 -11.95 -16.09 4.61
CA GLU A 283 -11.82 -17.43 4.02
C GLU A 283 -10.89 -17.35 2.80
N ASP A 284 -9.60 -17.14 3.03
CA ASP A 284 -8.61 -16.96 1.95
C ASP A 284 -7.52 -18.03 2.01
N VAL A 285 -7.27 -18.68 0.86
CA VAL A 285 -6.25 -19.74 0.71
C VAL A 285 -4.83 -19.24 0.98
N ARG A 286 -4.61 -17.94 1.00
CA ARG A 286 -3.31 -17.32 1.29
C ARG A 286 -3.01 -17.23 2.79
N LEU A 287 -4.00 -17.50 3.65
CA LEU A 287 -3.90 -17.46 5.10
C LEU A 287 -3.72 -18.87 5.72
N THR A 288 -2.99 -19.76 5.04
CA THR A 288 -2.78 -21.14 5.54
C THR A 288 -2.12 -21.20 6.90
N ASP A 289 -1.28 -20.21 7.21
CA ASP A 289 -0.48 -20.17 8.43
C ASP A 289 -1.30 -19.76 9.66
N ASP A 290 -2.51 -19.24 9.46
CA ASP A 290 -3.39 -18.81 10.54
C ASP A 290 -3.76 -19.98 11.46
N ARG A 291 -3.87 -21.20 10.94
CA ARG A 291 -4.12 -22.37 11.78
C ARG A 291 -2.96 -22.64 12.75
N ILE A 292 -1.72 -22.49 12.26
CA ILE A 292 -0.51 -22.72 13.06
C ILE A 292 -0.40 -21.63 14.12
N LEU A 293 -0.57 -20.37 13.72
CA LEU A 293 -0.55 -19.24 14.65
C LEU A 293 -1.65 -19.37 15.71
N GLU A 294 -2.89 -19.68 15.32
CA GLU A 294 -4.00 -19.84 16.26
C GLU A 294 -3.75 -20.96 17.27
N SER A 295 -3.20 -22.12 16.84
CA SER A 295 -2.83 -23.21 17.76
C SER A 295 -1.80 -22.73 18.77
N PHE A 296 -0.73 -22.08 18.29
CA PHE A 296 0.32 -21.53 19.13
C PHE A 296 -0.23 -20.52 20.16
N LEU A 297 -1.05 -19.57 19.70
CA LEU A 297 -1.63 -18.55 20.59
C LEU A 297 -2.56 -19.17 21.63
N ASN A 298 -3.36 -20.18 21.25
CA ASN A 298 -4.24 -20.88 22.19
C ASN A 298 -3.45 -21.68 23.23
N GLU A 299 -2.42 -22.42 22.80
CA GLU A 299 -1.57 -23.18 23.72
C GLU A 299 -0.81 -22.29 24.70
N THR A 300 -0.44 -21.09 24.26
CA THR A 300 0.40 -20.19 25.05
C THR A 300 -0.41 -19.26 25.96
N PHE A 301 -1.60 -18.82 25.54
CA PHE A 301 -2.34 -17.75 26.24
C PHE A 301 -3.75 -18.13 26.74
N ARG A 302 -4.31 -19.30 26.38
CA ARG A 302 -5.54 -19.79 27.03
C ARG A 302 -5.17 -20.56 28.30
N CYS A 303 -5.22 -19.87 29.44
CA CYS A 303 -5.38 -20.50 30.75
C CYS A 303 -6.87 -20.69 31.08
#